data_AF-A0A931P3R6-F1
#
_entry.id   AF-A0A931P3R6-F1
#
_cell.length_a   1.000
_cell.length_b   1.000
_cell.length_c   1.000
_cell.angle_alpha   90.00
_cell.angle_beta   90.00
_cell.angle_gamma   90.00
#
_symmetry.space_group_name_H-M   'P 1'
#
loop_
_entity.id
_entity.type
_entity.pdbx_description
1 polymer ?
#
loop_
_entity_poly.entity_id
_entity_poly.type
_entity_poly.pdbx_seq_one_letter_code
_entity_poly.pdbx_strand_id
1 'polypeptide(L)'
;MSPLLAAGLPALLETLGGLFKRVPNVAAQTAATALEGVSNAIKNGQVSPEQLQEINRHYEELQKLESAERQTAYTQVNESLRAEVASSDPYVRRMRPTFGYMIAVTWAAQMLAIAYVIIVDTESAGIVIDAMENLGTIWAVGLSVLGIYVYKRSEEKRG
;
A
#
# COMPACT_ATOMS: atom_id res chain seq x y z
N MET A 1 -16.38 36.71 -2.20
CA MET A 1 -16.25 35.71 -1.12
C MET A 1 -17.65 35.55 -0.53
N SER A 2 -18.28 34.38 -0.71
CA SER A 2 -19.73 34.25 -0.56
C SER A 2 -20.21 34.63 0.86
N PRO A 3 -21.21 35.52 1.02
CA PRO A 3 -21.80 35.88 2.32
C PRO A 3 -22.43 34.69 3.07
N LEU A 4 -22.45 33.51 2.44
CA LEU A 4 -22.89 32.22 2.97
C LEU A 4 -22.11 31.72 4.20
N LEU A 5 -20.82 32.06 4.36
CA LEU A 5 -20.06 31.56 5.52
C LEU A 5 -20.27 32.37 6.80
N ALA A 6 -20.39 33.70 6.73
CA ALA A 6 -20.64 34.52 7.92
C ALA A 6 -22.11 34.48 8.37
N ALA A 7 -23.06 34.46 7.43
CA ALA A 7 -24.49 34.38 7.74
C ALA A 7 -25.00 32.92 7.89
N GLY A 8 -24.32 31.94 7.29
CA GLY A 8 -24.76 30.53 7.28
C GLY A 8 -24.11 29.64 8.34
N LEU A 9 -23.00 30.04 8.98
CA LEU A 9 -22.39 29.25 10.06
C LEU A 9 -23.35 28.98 11.22
N PRO A 10 -24.11 29.98 11.74
CA PRO A 10 -25.06 29.73 12.82
C PRO A 10 -26.17 28.75 12.42
N ALA A 11 -26.65 28.82 11.17
CA ALA A 11 -27.65 27.89 10.64
C ALA A 11 -27.09 26.46 10.49
N LEU A 12 -25.81 26.32 10.10
CA LEU A 12 -25.13 25.02 10.04
C LEU A 12 -24.91 24.44 11.44
N LEU A 13 -24.51 25.26 12.42
CA LEU A 13 -24.34 24.83 13.81
C LEU A 13 -25.68 24.38 14.43
N GLU A 14 -26.78 25.06 14.12
CA GLU A 14 -28.13 24.67 14.58
C GLU A 14 -28.63 23.38 13.93
N THR A 15 -28.39 23.20 12.63
CA THR A 15 -28.77 21.97 11.94
C THR A 15 -27.94 20.78 12.44
N LEU A 16 -26.63 20.92 12.60
CA LEU A 16 -25.76 19.88 13.17
C LEU A 16 -26.10 19.59 14.65
N GLY A 17 -26.32 20.62 15.46
CA GLY A 17 -26.76 20.47 16.84
C GLY A 17 -28.11 19.75 16.95
N GLY A 18 -29.05 20.07 16.06
CA GLY A 18 -30.35 19.39 15.96
C GLY A 18 -30.23 17.91 15.56
N LEU A 19 -29.29 17.57 14.69
CA LEU A 19 -28.99 16.18 14.33
C LEU A 19 -28.40 15.42 15.52
N PHE A 20 -27.43 16.01 16.23
CA PHE A 20 -26.82 15.36 17.39
C PHE A 20 -27.77 15.19 18.58
N LYS A 21 -28.75 16.09 18.78
CA LYS A 21 -29.82 15.91 19.79
C LYS A 21 -30.66 14.65 19.58
N ARG A 22 -30.80 14.18 18.33
CA ARG A 22 -31.62 13.01 18.00
C ARG A 22 -30.91 11.68 18.21
N VAL A 23 -29.59 11.70 18.45
CA VAL A 23 -28.80 10.51 18.71
C VAL A 23 -28.85 10.19 20.20
N PRO A 24 -29.33 8.99 20.62
CA PRO A 24 -29.41 8.60 22.02
C PRO A 24 -28.03 8.18 22.55
N ASN A 25 -27.09 9.11 22.60
CA ASN A 25 -25.74 8.94 23.12
C ASN A 25 -25.35 10.21 23.90
N VAL A 26 -24.78 10.03 25.10
CA VAL A 26 -24.36 11.13 25.98
C VAL A 26 -23.36 12.06 25.27
N ALA A 27 -22.39 11.52 24.55
CA ALA A 27 -21.40 12.32 23.82
C ALA A 27 -22.04 13.17 22.70
N ALA A 28 -23.05 12.63 22.01
CA ALA A 28 -23.78 13.36 20.98
C ALA A 28 -24.63 14.51 21.58
N GLN A 29 -25.30 14.26 22.71
CA GLN A 29 -26.05 15.30 23.42
C GLN A 29 -25.14 16.40 23.96
N THR A 30 -23.98 16.06 24.51
CA THR A 30 -22.96 17.04 24.94
C THR A 30 -22.46 17.89 23.77
N ALA A 31 -22.16 17.26 22.62
CA ALA A 31 -21.76 17.98 21.42
C ALA A 31 -22.86 18.95 20.93
N ALA A 32 -24.14 18.53 20.99
CA ALA A 32 -25.24 19.39 20.60
C ALA A 32 -25.38 20.64 21.47
N THR A 33 -25.26 20.50 22.80
CA THR A 33 -25.29 21.64 23.73
C THR A 33 -24.11 22.58 23.50
N ALA A 34 -22.92 22.05 23.21
CA ALA A 34 -21.75 22.86 22.89
C ALA A 34 -21.94 23.67 21.59
N LEU A 35 -22.47 23.04 20.53
CA LEU A 35 -22.75 23.72 19.25
C LEU A 35 -23.80 24.84 19.39
N GLU A 36 -24.82 24.63 20.22
CA GLU A 36 -25.83 25.65 20.55
C GLU A 36 -25.22 26.83 21.32
N GLY A 37 -24.32 26.55 22.27
CA GLY A 37 -23.55 27.57 22.98
C GLY A 37 -22.71 28.44 22.04
N VAL A 38 -22.01 27.83 21.08
CA VAL A 38 -21.20 28.53 20.08
C VAL A 38 -22.08 29.37 19.15
N SER A 39 -23.21 28.84 18.67
CA SER A 39 -24.17 29.58 17.83
C SER A 39 -24.68 30.85 18.55
N ASN A 40 -25.03 30.72 19.83
CA ASN A 40 -25.49 31.85 20.64
C ASN A 40 -24.40 32.89 20.89
N ALA A 41 -23.15 32.47 21.12
CA ALA A 41 -22.02 33.39 21.28
C ALA A 41 -21.78 34.23 19.99
N ILE A 42 -21.95 33.62 18.83
CA ILE A 42 -21.86 34.31 17.53
C ILE A 42 -23.04 35.27 17.34
N LYS A 43 -24.29 34.82 17.58
CA LYS A 43 -25.49 35.66 17.43
C LYS A 43 -25.51 36.86 18.35
N ASN A 44 -24.99 36.70 19.57
CA ASN A 44 -24.93 37.75 20.58
C ASN A 44 -23.72 38.69 20.42
N GLY A 45 -22.92 38.54 19.36
CA GLY A 45 -21.76 39.39 19.07
C GLY A 45 -20.59 39.20 20.03
N GLN A 46 -20.56 38.11 20.81
CA GLN A 46 -19.42 37.76 21.68
C GLN A 46 -18.22 37.28 20.85
N VAL A 47 -18.47 36.80 19.63
CA VAL A 47 -17.46 36.56 18.62
C VAL A 47 -17.63 37.60 17.52
N SER A 48 -16.61 38.44 17.30
CA SER A 48 -16.72 39.50 16.31
C SER A 48 -16.62 38.94 14.88
N PRO A 49 -17.29 39.57 13.89
CA PRO A 49 -17.15 39.19 12.49
C PRO A 49 -15.70 39.25 11.99
N GLU A 50 -14.90 40.19 12.52
CA GLU A 50 -13.49 40.35 12.20
C GLU A 50 -12.66 39.18 12.72
N GLN A 51 -12.95 38.68 13.93
CA GLN A 51 -12.29 37.48 14.47
C GLN A 51 -12.59 36.23 13.63
N LEU A 52 -13.84 36.08 13.16
CA LEU A 52 -14.21 34.98 12.26
C LEU A 52 -13.52 35.10 10.90
N GLN A 53 -13.40 36.33 10.37
CA GLN A 53 -12.71 36.57 9.11
C GLN A 53 -11.21 36.28 9.21
N GLU A 54 -10.58 36.64 10.34
CA GLU A 54 -9.18 36.34 10.63
C GLU A 54 -8.92 34.84 10.72
N ILE A 55 -9.77 34.10 11.45
CA ILE A 55 -9.70 32.63 11.53
C ILE A 55 -9.84 31.99 10.16
N ASN A 56 -10.78 32.46 9.33
CA ASN A 56 -10.94 31.95 7.98
C ASN A 56 -9.69 32.20 7.12
N ARG A 57 -9.06 33.37 7.24
CA ARG A 57 -7.81 33.67 6.52
C ARG A 57 -6.70 32.70 6.92
N HIS A 58 -6.50 32.48 8.21
CA HIS A 58 -5.51 31.53 8.69
C HIS A 58 -5.82 30.09 8.26
N TYR A 59 -7.10 29.71 8.26
CA TYR A 59 -7.51 28.38 7.81
C TYR A 59 -7.26 28.17 6.31
N GLU A 60 -7.55 29.18 5.48
CA GLU A 60 -7.24 29.14 4.04
C GLU A 60 -5.73 29.05 3.79
N GLU A 61 -4.92 29.78 4.56
CA GLU A 61 -3.46 29.70 4.47
C GLU A 61 -2.94 28.33 4.89
N LEU A 62 -3.47 27.77 5.99
CA LEU A 62 -3.14 26.43 6.46
C LEU A 62 -3.50 25.36 5.40
N GLN A 63 -4.69 25.44 4.81
CA GLN A 63 -5.10 24.54 3.74
C GLN A 63 -4.19 24.63 2.52
N LYS A 64 -3.75 25.84 2.14
CA LYS A 64 -2.78 26.02 1.06
C LYS A 64 -1.44 25.37 1.40
N LEU A 65 -0.92 25.58 2.59
CA LEU A 65 0.33 24.96 3.04
C LEU A 65 0.23 23.43 3.07
N GLU A 66 -0.83 22.89 3.65
CA GLU A 66 -1.06 21.44 3.72
C GLU A 66 -1.21 20.82 2.32
N SER A 67 -1.91 21.50 1.40
CA SER A 67 -2.03 21.03 0.02
C SER A 67 -0.69 21.08 -0.73
N ALA A 68 0.13 22.10 -0.50
CA ALA A 68 1.47 22.21 -1.08
C ALA A 68 2.44 21.16 -0.53
N GLU A 69 2.39 20.89 0.76
CA GLU A 69 3.16 19.81 1.40
C GLU A 69 2.76 18.45 0.83
N ARG A 70 1.46 18.18 0.75
CA ARG A 70 0.93 16.94 0.15
C ARG A 70 1.33 16.79 -1.31
N GLN A 71 1.26 17.87 -2.09
CA GLN A 71 1.71 17.86 -3.49
C GLN A 71 3.21 17.58 -3.61
N THR A 72 4.03 18.14 -2.71
CA THR A 72 5.48 17.90 -2.66
C THR A 72 5.78 16.44 -2.32
N ALA A 73 5.12 15.89 -1.31
CA ALA A 73 5.25 14.48 -0.92
C ALA A 73 4.88 13.55 -2.08
N TYR A 74 3.75 13.80 -2.76
CA TYR A 74 3.38 13.00 -3.93
C TYR A 74 4.35 13.14 -5.09
N THR A 75 4.94 14.31 -5.29
CA THR A 75 5.93 14.53 -6.35
C THR A 75 7.20 13.74 -6.07
N GLN A 76 7.72 13.78 -4.84
CA GLN A 76 8.91 13.03 -4.43
C GLN A 76 8.70 11.51 -4.50
N VAL A 77 7.53 11.03 -4.06
CA VAL A 77 7.17 9.60 -4.18
C VAL A 77 7.10 9.19 -5.65
N ASN A 78 6.45 9.97 -6.50
CA ASN A 78 6.38 9.66 -7.94
C ASN A 78 7.73 9.73 -8.64
N GLU A 79 8.60 10.67 -8.25
CA GLU A 79 9.95 10.80 -8.77
C GLU A 79 10.80 9.58 -8.41
N SER A 80 10.80 9.16 -7.14
CA SER A 80 11.52 7.97 -6.69
C SER A 80 11.01 6.69 -7.35
N LEU A 81 9.69 6.50 -7.47
CA LEU A 81 9.10 5.36 -8.18
C LEU A 81 9.51 5.33 -9.66
N ARG A 82 9.52 6.48 -10.33
CA ARG A 82 9.98 6.55 -11.73
C ARG A 82 11.47 6.24 -11.84
N ALA A 83 12.28 6.70 -10.90
CA ALA A 83 13.70 6.38 -10.85
C ALA A 83 13.93 4.88 -10.61
N GLU A 84 13.12 4.23 -9.77
CA GLU A 84 13.17 2.78 -9.53
C GLU A 84 12.75 1.99 -10.77
N VAL A 85 11.66 2.37 -11.43
CA VAL A 85 11.19 1.72 -12.67
C VAL A 85 12.17 1.92 -13.82
N ALA A 86 12.80 3.10 -13.92
CA ALA A 86 13.84 3.40 -14.89
C ALA A 86 15.21 2.79 -14.52
N SER A 87 15.36 2.30 -13.29
CA SER A 87 16.60 1.66 -12.84
C SER A 87 16.88 0.45 -13.72
N SER A 88 18.03 0.49 -14.39
CA SER A 88 18.49 -0.56 -15.30
C SER A 88 19.41 -1.55 -14.60
N ASP A 89 19.21 -1.78 -13.29
CA ASP A 89 20.05 -2.66 -12.48
C ASP A 89 20.24 -4.02 -13.20
N PRO A 90 21.49 -4.34 -13.58
CA PRO A 90 21.80 -5.61 -14.25
C PRO A 90 21.34 -6.83 -13.47
N TYR A 91 21.25 -6.76 -12.13
CA TYR A 91 20.83 -7.87 -11.28
C TYR A 91 19.36 -8.22 -11.48
N VAL A 92 18.46 -7.25 -11.65
CA VAL A 92 17.02 -7.50 -11.92
C VAL A 92 16.84 -8.31 -13.20
N ARG A 93 17.65 -8.03 -14.23
CA ARG A 93 17.63 -8.76 -15.51
C ARG A 93 18.30 -10.13 -15.45
N ARG A 94 19.31 -10.28 -14.59
CA ARG A 94 20.12 -11.52 -14.45
C ARG A 94 19.53 -12.52 -13.46
N MET A 95 18.73 -12.08 -12.49
CA MET A 95 18.17 -12.93 -11.44
C MET A 95 17.35 -14.11 -12.02
N ARG A 96 16.48 -13.85 -13.01
CA ARG A 96 15.67 -14.91 -13.64
C ARG A 96 16.55 -15.98 -14.32
N PRO A 97 17.53 -15.63 -15.20
CA PRO A 97 18.51 -16.58 -15.71
C PRO A 97 19.33 -17.29 -14.63
N THR A 98 19.84 -16.57 -13.62
CA THR A 98 20.68 -17.15 -12.56
C THR A 98 19.93 -18.23 -11.78
N PHE A 99 18.67 -17.99 -11.44
CA PHE A 99 17.83 -19.00 -10.81
C PHE A 99 17.68 -20.25 -11.67
N GLY A 100 17.39 -20.08 -12.96
CA GLY A 100 17.28 -21.21 -13.90
C GLY A 100 18.58 -22.01 -14.01
N TYR A 101 19.74 -21.35 -14.07
CA TYR A 101 21.03 -22.04 -14.10
C TYR A 101 21.32 -22.80 -12.80
N MET A 102 21.04 -22.21 -11.63
CA MET A 102 21.22 -22.90 -10.35
C MET A 102 20.35 -24.16 -10.28
N ILE A 103 19.08 -24.06 -10.66
CA ILE A 103 18.14 -25.20 -10.70
C ILE A 103 18.62 -26.29 -11.66
N ALA A 104 19.09 -25.92 -12.85
CA ALA A 104 19.61 -26.89 -13.81
C ALA A 104 20.86 -27.61 -13.30
N VAL A 105 21.77 -26.87 -12.66
CA VAL A 105 23.01 -27.44 -12.10
C VAL A 105 22.70 -28.37 -10.93
N THR A 106 21.84 -27.98 -9.99
CA THR A 106 21.48 -28.83 -8.85
C THR A 106 20.72 -30.07 -9.29
N TRP A 107 19.83 -29.95 -10.29
CA TRP A 107 19.12 -31.10 -10.86
C TRP A 107 20.09 -32.06 -11.53
N ALA A 108 21.03 -31.55 -12.35
CA ALA A 108 22.04 -32.38 -13.00
C ALA A 108 22.93 -33.11 -11.97
N ALA A 109 23.37 -32.39 -10.94
CA ALA A 109 24.16 -32.99 -9.85
C ALA A 109 23.39 -34.09 -9.12
N GLN A 110 22.10 -33.85 -8.82
CA GLN A 110 21.25 -34.84 -8.15
C GLN A 110 21.04 -36.08 -9.03
N MET A 111 20.77 -35.91 -10.33
CA MET A 111 20.60 -37.03 -11.26
C MET A 111 21.89 -37.84 -11.45
N LEU A 112 23.04 -37.17 -11.48
CA LEU A 112 24.33 -37.85 -11.53
C LEU A 112 24.62 -38.63 -10.23
N ALA A 113 24.27 -38.09 -9.07
CA ALA A 113 24.41 -38.79 -7.80
C ALA A 113 23.52 -40.04 -7.75
N ILE A 114 22.27 -39.95 -8.21
CA ILE A 114 21.36 -41.10 -8.30
C ILE A 114 21.90 -42.15 -9.28
N ALA A 115 22.35 -41.73 -10.47
CA ALA A 115 22.95 -42.64 -11.44
C ALA A 115 24.20 -43.34 -10.88
N TYR A 116 25.04 -42.61 -10.15
CA TYR A 116 26.21 -43.17 -9.48
C TYR A 116 25.82 -44.25 -8.47
N VAL A 117 24.86 -43.98 -7.58
CA VAL A 117 24.39 -44.97 -6.60
C VAL A 117 23.82 -46.20 -7.29
N ILE A 118 23.01 -46.04 -8.34
CA ILE A 118 22.43 -47.17 -9.08
C ILE A 118 23.51 -48.07 -9.70
N ILE A 119 24.67 -47.52 -10.11
CA ILE A 119 25.73 -48.30 -10.77
C ILE A 119 26.73 -48.87 -9.75
N VAL A 120 27.09 -48.09 -8.72
CA VAL A 120 28.22 -48.39 -7.84
C VAL A 120 27.76 -48.94 -6.48
N ASP A 121 26.65 -48.44 -5.95
CA ASP A 121 26.12 -48.83 -4.63
C ASP A 121 24.66 -49.27 -4.76
N THR A 122 24.47 -50.35 -5.52
CA THR A 122 23.15 -50.88 -5.89
C THR A 122 22.29 -51.25 -4.70
N GLU A 123 22.90 -51.65 -3.58
CA GLU A 123 22.19 -52.02 -2.35
C GLU A 123 21.47 -50.80 -1.74
N SER A 124 22.09 -49.62 -1.81
CA SER A 124 21.52 -48.36 -1.32
C SER A 124 20.53 -47.72 -2.29
N ALA A 125 20.45 -48.19 -3.55
CA ALA A 125 19.69 -47.52 -4.61
C ALA A 125 18.21 -47.33 -4.27
N GLY A 126 17.56 -48.34 -3.66
CA GLY A 126 16.15 -48.24 -3.26
C GLY A 126 15.89 -47.12 -2.25
N ILE A 127 16.66 -47.09 -1.17
CA ILE A 127 16.53 -46.08 -0.10
C ILE A 127 16.80 -44.67 -0.63
N VAL A 128 17.78 -44.51 -1.53
CA VAL A 128 18.10 -43.21 -2.12
C VAL A 128 17.00 -42.71 -3.06
N ILE A 129 16.36 -43.60 -3.83
CA ILE A 129 15.23 -43.25 -4.69
C ILE A 129 14.02 -42.84 -3.83
N ASP A 130 13.70 -43.59 -2.79
CA ASP A 130 12.61 -43.25 -1.85
C ASP A 130 12.87 -41.90 -1.14
N ALA A 131 14.13 -41.64 -0.74
CA ALA A 131 14.52 -40.36 -0.18
C ALA A 131 14.36 -39.21 -1.18
N MET A 132 14.59 -39.46 -2.48
CA MET A 132 14.38 -38.47 -3.54
C MET A 132 12.89 -38.14 -3.71
N GLU A 133 12.01 -39.14 -3.63
CA GLU A 133 10.56 -38.92 -3.73
C GLU A 133 10.07 -37.93 -2.67
N ASN A 134 10.62 -37.98 -1.45
CA ASN A 134 10.30 -37.03 -0.39
C ASN A 134 10.71 -35.58 -0.70
N LEU A 135 11.63 -35.37 -1.65
CA LEU A 135 11.99 -34.04 -2.17
C LEU A 135 11.03 -33.57 -3.29
N GLY A 136 10.02 -34.35 -3.67
CA GLY A 136 9.10 -34.03 -4.76
C GLY A 136 8.43 -32.67 -4.61
N THR A 137 8.01 -32.30 -3.39
CA THR A 137 7.36 -31.02 -3.11
C THR A 137 8.27 -29.81 -3.38
N ILE A 138 9.55 -29.87 -2.96
CA ILE A 138 10.48 -28.75 -3.19
C ILE A 138 10.80 -28.61 -4.69
N TRP A 139 10.89 -29.73 -5.41
CA TRP A 139 11.10 -29.73 -6.86
C TRP A 139 9.88 -29.23 -7.63
N ALA A 140 8.67 -29.60 -7.22
CA ALA A 140 7.44 -29.09 -7.83
C ALA A 140 7.37 -27.55 -7.73
N VAL A 141 7.69 -26.99 -6.56
CA VAL A 141 7.74 -25.54 -6.36
C VAL A 141 8.83 -24.91 -7.23
N GLY A 142 10.07 -25.41 -7.16
CA GLY A 142 11.21 -24.86 -7.91
C GLY A 142 10.99 -24.86 -9.43
N LEU A 143 10.47 -25.96 -9.98
CA LEU A 143 10.18 -26.09 -11.41
C LEU A 143 8.96 -25.27 -11.84
N SER A 144 7.96 -25.08 -10.98
CA SER A 144 6.82 -24.22 -11.27
C SER A 144 7.24 -22.75 -11.44
N VAL A 145 8.14 -22.26 -10.60
CA VAL A 145 8.71 -20.91 -10.69
C VAL A 145 9.50 -20.75 -11.99
N LEU A 146 10.30 -21.75 -12.36
CA LEU A 146 11.02 -21.76 -13.63
C LEU A 146 10.04 -21.74 -14.83
N GLY A 147 8.97 -22.52 -14.77
CA GLY A 147 7.92 -22.56 -15.80
C GLY A 147 7.25 -21.21 -16.01
N ILE A 148 6.88 -20.52 -14.92
CA ILE A 148 6.32 -19.16 -14.97
C ILE A 148 7.33 -18.19 -15.59
N TYR A 149 8.61 -18.26 -15.20
CA TYR A 149 9.64 -17.39 -15.78
C TYR A 149 9.83 -17.60 -17.27
N VAL A 150 9.85 -18.85 -17.75
CA VAL A 150 9.96 -19.16 -19.18
C VAL A 150 8.73 -18.69 -19.94
N TYR A 151 7.53 -18.88 -19.38
CA TYR A 151 6.28 -18.43 -19.98
C TYR A 151 6.26 -16.90 -20.13
N LYS A 152 6.50 -16.16 -19.05
CA LYS A 152 6.53 -14.69 -19.07
C LYS A 152 7.61 -14.15 -20.00
N ARG A 153 8.79 -14.77 -20.04
CA ARG A 153 9.84 -14.38 -20.99
C ARG A 153 9.47 -14.66 -22.44
N SER A 154 8.65 -15.68 -22.69
CA SER A 154 8.15 -15.99 -24.02
C SER A 154 7.05 -15.03 -24.45
N GLU A 155 6.17 -14.59 -23.54
CA GLU A 155 5.22 -13.49 -23.77
C GLU A 155 5.94 -12.18 -24.09
N GLU A 156 6.95 -11.78 -23.29
CA GLU A 156 7.76 -10.56 -23.52
C GLU A 156 8.42 -10.54 -24.92
N LYS A 157 8.72 -11.72 -25.50
CA LYS A 157 9.30 -11.84 -26.85
C LYS A 157 8.26 -11.81 -27.95
N ARG A 158 6.98 -12.03 -27.63
CA ARG A 158 5.87 -12.11 -28.59
C ARG A 158 5.20 -10.76 -28.85
N GLY A 159 5.40 -9.77 -27.97
CA GLY A 159 4.82 -8.43 -28.06
C GLY A 159 3.65 -8.26 -27.11
#